data_AF-A0A419HAJ0-F1
#
_entry.id   AF-A0A419HAJ0-F1
#
_cell.length_a   1.000
_cell.length_b   1.000
_cell.length_c   1.000
_cell.angle_alpha   90.00
_cell.angle_beta   90.00
_cell.angle_gamma   90.00
#
_symmetry.space_group_name_H-M   'P 1'
#
loop_
_entity.id
_entity.type
_entity.pdbx_description
1 polymer ?
#
loop_
_entity_poly.entity_id
_entity_poly.type
_entity_poly.pdbx_seq_one_letter_code
_entity_poly.pdbx_strand_id
1 'polypeptide(L)'
;MDGNENLKRNGILQWTIPAWAGKMDDGTRYNTCPSAGECVKICYARTGNYVRFPGVRKRHQENLRFVLEDLAGWEKAMLAELARPKMIGKYVRIHDAGDFFSAEYTAAWLRIMRQRPQTTFYCYTKEVLLFKELVEPDPPANFKWCYSLGGKHDQLLDLETDRVCDVFPTEAAVWEAGWFSQEKNDLLAVEGPAPVGMGANNIQHLKKLQGGRRLSEMQREADEAKRVRDARRPGRRSTGPS
;
A
#
# COMPACT_ATOMS: atom_id res chain seq x y z
N MET A 1 8.44 5.73 -16.43
CA MET A 1 7.40 4.75 -16.82
C MET A 1 6.28 4.90 -15.81
N ASP A 2 5.04 5.08 -16.27
CA ASP A 2 3.88 5.13 -15.37
C ASP A 2 3.58 3.69 -14.90
N GLY A 3 3.45 3.48 -13.58
CA GLY A 3 3.24 2.14 -13.00
C GLY A 3 2.10 1.34 -13.65
N ASN A 4 1.02 2.01 -14.06
CA ASN A 4 -0.12 1.39 -14.74
C ASN A 4 0.18 0.84 -16.14
N GLU A 5 1.16 1.40 -16.86
CA GLU A 5 1.57 0.86 -18.17
C GLU A 5 2.33 -0.45 -18.02
N ASN A 6 3.17 -0.55 -16.98
CA ASN A 6 3.92 -1.78 -16.66
C ASN A 6 2.96 -2.92 -16.25
N LEU A 7 1.94 -2.63 -15.45
CA LEU A 7 0.92 -3.63 -15.07
C LEU A 7 0.20 -4.19 -16.30
N LYS A 8 -0.24 -3.31 -17.23
CA LYS A 8 -0.88 -3.72 -18.48
C LYS A 8 0.05 -4.59 -19.33
N ARG A 9 1.32 -4.21 -19.50
CA ARG A 9 2.31 -4.99 -20.26
C ARG A 9 2.47 -6.40 -19.71
N ASN A 10 2.38 -6.56 -18.40
CA ASN A 10 2.56 -7.84 -17.71
C ASN A 10 1.23 -8.61 -17.55
N GLY A 11 0.13 -8.11 -18.11
CA GLY A 11 -1.19 -8.74 -18.01
C GLY A 11 -1.76 -8.77 -16.59
N ILE A 12 -1.30 -7.85 -15.73
CA ILE A 12 -1.72 -7.72 -14.34
C ILE A 12 -2.96 -6.85 -14.27
N LEU A 13 -3.99 -7.32 -13.56
CA LEU A 13 -5.21 -6.58 -13.30
C LEU A 13 -5.09 -5.85 -11.96
N GLN A 14 -5.81 -4.75 -11.79
CA GLN A 14 -5.68 -3.91 -10.59
C GLN A 14 -7.02 -3.65 -9.92
N TRP A 15 -7.04 -3.78 -8.59
CA TRP A 15 -8.07 -3.20 -7.75
C TRP A 15 -7.52 -1.95 -7.06
N THR A 16 -8.32 -0.89 -7.01
CA THR A 16 -7.84 0.39 -6.49
C THR A 16 -8.95 1.21 -5.83
N ILE A 17 -8.56 1.96 -4.81
CA ILE A 17 -9.38 2.91 -4.04
C ILE A 17 -8.56 4.20 -3.88
N PRO A 18 -9.11 5.33 -3.38
CA PRO A 18 -8.34 6.56 -3.22
C PRO A 18 -7.18 6.33 -2.25
N ALA A 19 -6.09 7.07 -2.38
CA ALA A 19 -4.96 7.01 -1.44
C ALA A 19 -5.18 7.91 -0.22
N TRP A 20 -4.75 7.41 0.95
CA TRP A 20 -4.71 8.13 2.23
C TRP A 20 -6.07 8.67 2.68
N ALA A 21 -6.10 9.86 3.27
CA ALA A 21 -7.28 10.49 3.81
C ALA A 21 -7.77 11.62 2.90
N GLY A 22 -9.09 11.77 2.83
CA GLY A 22 -9.73 12.76 1.99
C GLY A 22 -11.22 12.91 2.27
N LYS A 23 -11.90 13.55 1.32
CA LYS A 23 -13.36 13.67 1.28
C LYS A 23 -13.89 13.19 -0.07
N MET A 24 -15.00 12.48 -0.05
CA MET A 24 -15.79 12.18 -1.24
C MET A 24 -16.57 13.43 -1.69
N ASP A 25 -17.16 13.36 -2.88
CA ASP A 25 -17.92 14.47 -3.45
C ASP A 25 -19.19 14.84 -2.64
N ASP A 26 -19.74 13.90 -1.86
CA ASP A 26 -20.86 14.12 -0.92
C ASP A 26 -20.42 14.65 0.46
N GLY A 27 -19.12 14.87 0.66
CA GLY A 27 -18.54 15.35 1.91
C GLY A 27 -18.09 14.27 2.90
N THR A 28 -18.41 13.00 2.64
CA THR A 28 -18.00 11.86 3.49
C THR A 28 -16.47 11.80 3.59
N ARG A 29 -15.96 11.77 4.83
CA ARG A 29 -14.52 11.64 5.09
C ARG A 29 -14.12 10.18 5.01
N TYR A 30 -12.94 9.92 4.46
CA TYR A 30 -12.34 8.59 4.45
C TYR A 30 -10.87 8.66 4.85
N ASN A 31 -10.35 7.51 5.31
CA ASN A 31 -8.92 7.24 5.39
C ASN A 31 -8.67 5.79 4.96
N THR A 32 -8.05 5.61 3.80
CA THR A 32 -7.76 4.29 3.23
C THR A 32 -6.33 3.82 3.49
N CYS A 33 -5.49 4.63 4.15
CA CYS A 33 -4.12 4.25 4.52
C CYS A 33 -3.85 4.61 5.99
N PRO A 34 -4.49 3.91 6.96
CA PRO A 34 -4.34 4.23 8.37
C PRO A 34 -2.90 4.12 8.89
N SER A 35 -2.09 3.23 8.34
CA SER A 35 -0.67 3.07 8.70
C SER A 35 0.29 3.94 7.89
N ALA A 36 -0.22 4.86 7.06
CA ALA A 36 0.62 5.76 6.28
C ALA A 36 1.46 6.69 7.19
N GLY A 37 2.77 6.75 6.92
CA GLY A 37 3.72 7.63 7.59
C GLY A 37 4.22 8.72 6.65
N GLU A 38 5.54 8.84 6.53
CA GLU A 38 6.21 9.81 5.66
C GLU A 38 5.87 9.63 4.17
N CYS A 39 5.40 8.43 3.79
CA CYS A 39 4.90 8.14 2.45
C CYS A 39 3.80 9.09 1.97
N VAL A 40 3.03 9.70 2.87
CA VAL A 40 1.98 10.67 2.52
C VAL A 40 2.55 11.90 1.81
N LYS A 41 3.79 12.30 2.16
CA LYS A 41 4.45 13.49 1.60
C LYS A 41 4.89 13.28 0.15
N ILE A 42 5.15 12.03 -0.24
CA ILE A 42 5.64 11.66 -1.58
C ILE A 42 4.72 10.67 -2.31
N CYS A 43 3.44 10.61 -1.93
CA CYS A 43 2.49 9.67 -2.52
C CYS A 43 2.15 10.06 -3.97
N TYR A 44 2.60 9.26 -4.94
CA TYR A 44 2.32 9.50 -6.37
C TYR A 44 0.82 9.46 -6.70
N ALA A 45 0.06 8.62 -6.00
CA ALA A 45 -1.39 8.48 -6.19
C ALA A 45 -2.20 9.70 -5.69
N ARG A 46 -1.53 10.66 -5.04
CA ARG A 46 -2.11 11.95 -4.64
C ARG A 46 -1.68 13.10 -5.56
N THR A 47 -1.09 12.79 -6.70
CA THR A 47 -0.64 13.76 -7.71
C THR A 47 -0.85 13.22 -9.12
N GLY A 48 -0.39 13.96 -10.13
CA GLY A 48 -0.41 13.53 -11.53
C GLY A 48 -1.80 13.10 -12.01
N ASN A 49 -1.85 11.98 -12.74
CA ASN A 49 -3.06 11.48 -13.41
C ASN A 49 -4.20 11.14 -12.44
N TYR A 50 -3.91 10.70 -11.22
CA TYR A 50 -4.91 10.39 -10.18
C TYR A 50 -5.69 11.63 -9.73
N VAL A 51 -5.09 12.81 -9.83
CA VAL A 51 -5.73 14.10 -9.53
C VAL A 51 -6.22 14.80 -10.79
N ARG A 52 -5.45 14.72 -11.88
CA ARG A 52 -5.70 15.45 -13.13
C ARG A 52 -6.85 14.89 -13.95
N PHE A 53 -7.10 13.58 -13.89
CA PHE A 53 -8.18 12.95 -14.68
C PHE A 53 -9.40 12.64 -13.81
N PRO A 54 -10.51 13.38 -13.97
CA PRO A 54 -11.70 13.19 -13.15
C PRO A 54 -12.27 11.77 -13.23
N GLY A 55 -12.17 11.11 -14.39
CA GLY A 55 -12.64 9.73 -14.55
C GLY A 55 -11.88 8.71 -13.70
N VAL A 56 -10.56 8.90 -13.53
CA VAL A 56 -9.73 8.06 -12.66
C VAL A 56 -10.17 8.28 -11.21
N ARG A 57 -10.15 9.53 -10.74
CA ARG A 57 -10.59 9.89 -9.38
C ARG A 57 -11.99 9.37 -9.06
N LYS A 58 -12.95 9.55 -9.98
CA LYS A 58 -14.33 9.09 -9.83
C LYS A 58 -14.38 7.57 -9.65
N ARG A 59 -13.64 6.80 -10.47
CA ARG A 59 -13.56 5.34 -10.33
C ARG A 59 -13.05 4.91 -8.95
N HIS A 60 -11.99 5.55 -8.44
CA HIS A 60 -11.49 5.24 -7.10
C HIS A 60 -12.56 5.50 -6.03
N GLN A 61 -13.22 6.66 -6.09
CA GLN A 61 -14.26 7.00 -5.12
C GLN A 61 -15.47 6.08 -5.21
N GLU A 62 -15.90 5.70 -6.41
CA GLU A 62 -16.99 4.73 -6.61
C GLU A 62 -16.64 3.35 -6.03
N ASN A 63 -15.41 2.87 -6.24
CA ASN A 63 -14.94 1.62 -5.67
C ASN A 63 -14.95 1.67 -4.14
N LEU A 64 -14.43 2.75 -3.55
CA LEU A 64 -14.42 2.91 -2.09
C LEU A 64 -15.84 3.04 -1.54
N ARG A 65 -16.71 3.82 -2.20
CA ARG A 65 -18.09 4.00 -1.78
C ARG A 65 -18.85 2.68 -1.76
N PHE A 66 -18.68 1.84 -2.78
CA PHE A 66 -19.32 0.52 -2.79
C PHE A 66 -18.87 -0.34 -1.60
N VAL A 67 -17.57 -0.34 -1.28
CA VAL A 67 -17.04 -1.05 -0.11
C VAL A 67 -17.60 -0.51 1.20
N LEU A 68 -17.70 0.81 1.35
CA LEU A 68 -18.16 1.46 2.58
C LEU A 68 -19.67 1.33 2.81
N GLU A 69 -20.46 1.40 1.75
CA GLU A 69 -21.93 1.36 1.83
C GLU A 69 -22.49 -0.06 1.80
N ASP A 70 -21.84 -0.98 1.07
CA ASP A 70 -22.31 -2.35 0.89
C ASP A 70 -21.14 -3.33 0.65
N LEU A 71 -20.39 -3.62 1.72
CA LEU A 71 -19.26 -4.56 1.67
C LEU A 71 -19.68 -5.95 1.15
N ALA A 72 -20.87 -6.43 1.51
CA ALA A 72 -21.35 -7.74 1.10
C ALA A 72 -21.70 -7.79 -0.39
N GLY A 73 -22.38 -6.75 -0.90
CA GLY A 73 -22.67 -6.60 -2.33
C GLY A 73 -21.40 -6.42 -3.15
N TRP A 74 -20.42 -5.65 -2.63
CA TRP A 74 -19.11 -5.52 -3.24
C TRP A 74 -18.39 -6.88 -3.33
N GLU A 75 -18.36 -7.65 -2.24
CA GLU A 75 -17.74 -8.98 -2.21
C GLU A 75 -18.38 -9.92 -3.24
N LYS A 76 -19.73 -9.93 -3.32
CA LYS A 76 -20.47 -10.70 -4.31
C LYS A 76 -20.13 -10.27 -5.74
N ALA A 77 -20.07 -8.96 -6.01
CA ALA A 77 -19.74 -8.43 -7.33
C ALA A 77 -18.29 -8.78 -7.73
N MET A 78 -17.35 -8.69 -6.79
CA MET A 78 -15.95 -9.07 -7.00
C MET A 78 -15.82 -10.56 -7.30
N LEU A 79 -16.49 -11.42 -6.53
CA LEU A 79 -16.54 -12.86 -6.78
C LEU A 79 -17.11 -13.20 -8.16
N ALA A 80 -18.12 -12.48 -8.63
CA ALA A 80 -18.70 -12.68 -9.95
C ALA A 80 -17.73 -12.26 -11.07
N GLU A 81 -17.01 -11.14 -10.91
CA GLU A 81 -15.98 -10.73 -11.87
C GLU A 81 -14.84 -11.74 -11.94
N LEU A 82 -14.38 -12.21 -10.79
CA LEU A 82 -13.31 -13.20 -10.65
C LEU A 82 -13.70 -14.60 -11.14
N ALA A 83 -14.99 -14.91 -11.25
CA ALA A 83 -15.47 -16.19 -11.78
C ALA A 83 -15.31 -16.31 -13.30
N ARG A 84 -15.05 -15.21 -14.01
CA ARG A 84 -14.99 -15.21 -15.48
C ARG A 84 -13.77 -16.02 -15.96
N PRO A 85 -13.88 -16.81 -17.04
CA PRO A 85 -12.77 -17.64 -17.54
C PRO A 85 -11.46 -16.88 -17.80
N LYS A 86 -11.54 -15.60 -18.21
CA LYS A 86 -10.38 -14.72 -18.42
C LYS A 86 -9.50 -14.51 -17.18
N MET A 87 -10.01 -14.83 -15.98
CA MET A 87 -9.35 -14.63 -14.69
C MET A 87 -8.53 -15.84 -14.24
N ILE A 88 -8.68 -16.98 -14.91
CA ILE A 88 -7.88 -18.18 -14.62
C ILE A 88 -6.41 -17.90 -14.95
N GLY A 89 -5.53 -18.13 -13.98
CA GLY A 89 -4.09 -17.90 -14.10
C GLY A 89 -3.67 -16.43 -14.13
N LYS A 90 -4.58 -15.49 -13.81
CA LYS A 90 -4.26 -14.05 -13.77
C LYS A 90 -3.75 -13.60 -12.42
N TYR A 91 -2.98 -12.52 -12.46
CA TYR A 91 -2.54 -11.77 -11.29
C TYR A 91 -3.43 -10.54 -11.09
N VAL A 92 -3.86 -10.33 -9.86
CA VAL A 92 -4.57 -9.13 -9.42
C VAL A 92 -3.72 -8.41 -8.38
N ARG A 93 -3.22 -7.23 -8.73
CA ARG A 93 -2.63 -6.30 -7.77
C ARG A 93 -3.75 -5.63 -6.98
N ILE A 94 -3.82 -5.92 -5.69
CA ILE A 94 -4.69 -5.24 -4.76
C ILE A 94 -3.98 -3.97 -4.31
N HIS A 95 -4.66 -2.83 -4.47
CA HIS A 95 -4.20 -1.50 -4.11
C HIS A 95 -2.98 -1.04 -4.92
N ASP A 96 -3.25 -0.59 -6.14
CA ASP A 96 -2.35 0.36 -6.81
C ASP A 96 -2.41 1.75 -6.12
N ALA A 97 -3.52 2.07 -5.45
CA ALA A 97 -3.64 3.17 -4.52
C ALA A 97 -4.55 2.77 -3.34
N GLY A 98 -4.40 3.45 -2.21
CA GLY A 98 -5.01 3.06 -0.94
C GLY A 98 -4.25 1.91 -0.26
N ASP A 99 -4.83 1.37 0.81
CA ASP A 99 -4.34 0.20 1.53
C ASP A 99 -5.52 -0.52 2.23
N PHE A 100 -5.24 -1.56 3.01
CA PHE A 100 -6.21 -2.28 3.82
C PHE A 100 -6.67 -1.46 5.02
N PHE A 101 -7.81 -0.77 4.89
CA PHE A 101 -8.20 0.25 5.85
C PHE A 101 -9.08 -0.22 7.03
N SER A 102 -9.54 -1.47 7.02
CA SER A 102 -10.29 -2.07 8.14
C SER A 102 -10.12 -3.60 8.19
N ALA A 103 -10.41 -4.17 9.35
CA ALA A 103 -10.40 -5.62 9.56
C ALA A 103 -11.47 -6.32 8.70
N GLU A 104 -12.67 -5.75 8.60
CA GLU A 104 -13.79 -6.29 7.82
C GLU A 104 -13.47 -6.31 6.33
N TYR A 105 -12.86 -5.23 5.81
CA TYR A 105 -12.44 -5.15 4.42
C TYR A 105 -11.33 -6.16 4.10
N THR A 106 -10.38 -6.33 5.02
CA THR A 106 -9.32 -7.34 4.90
C THR A 106 -9.89 -8.75 4.91
N ALA A 107 -10.77 -9.06 5.87
CA ALA A 107 -11.45 -10.35 5.94
C ALA A 107 -12.28 -10.66 4.68
N ALA A 108 -12.92 -9.66 4.07
CA ALA A 108 -13.63 -9.82 2.80
C ALA A 108 -12.68 -10.23 1.66
N TRP A 109 -11.52 -9.57 1.53
CA TRP A 109 -10.50 -9.99 0.57
C TRP A 109 -10.03 -11.43 0.81
N LEU A 110 -9.76 -11.78 2.06
CA LEU A 110 -9.33 -13.13 2.44
C LEU A 110 -10.38 -14.21 2.08
N ARG A 111 -11.69 -13.90 2.18
CA ARG A 111 -12.76 -14.80 1.69
C ARG A 111 -12.80 -14.88 0.16
N ILE A 112 -12.63 -13.75 -0.52
CA ILE A 112 -12.59 -13.68 -1.99
C ILE A 112 -11.46 -14.56 -2.55
N MET A 113 -10.26 -14.42 -1.99
CA MET A 113 -9.08 -15.17 -2.40
C MET A 113 -9.29 -16.68 -2.28
N ARG A 114 -9.80 -17.14 -1.13
CA ARG A 114 -10.10 -18.57 -0.88
C ARG A 114 -11.12 -19.14 -1.86
N GLN A 115 -12.12 -18.37 -2.27
CA GLN A 115 -13.14 -18.78 -3.24
C GLN A 115 -12.68 -18.72 -4.70
N ARG A 116 -11.52 -18.12 -4.97
CA ARG A 116 -10.96 -17.92 -6.32
C ARG A 116 -9.52 -18.40 -6.39
N PRO A 117 -9.25 -19.70 -6.13
CA PRO A 117 -7.89 -20.24 -6.03
C PRO A 117 -7.11 -20.20 -7.36
N GLN A 118 -7.79 -20.05 -8.50
CA GLN A 118 -7.16 -19.97 -9.82
C GLN A 118 -6.68 -18.56 -10.19
N THR A 119 -6.92 -17.56 -9.35
CA THR A 119 -6.40 -16.19 -9.50
C THR A 119 -5.39 -15.93 -8.40
N THR A 120 -4.23 -15.39 -8.74
CA THR A 120 -3.21 -14.99 -7.76
C THR A 120 -3.40 -13.52 -7.42
N PHE A 121 -3.44 -13.21 -6.13
CA PHE A 121 -3.56 -11.86 -5.62
C PHE A 121 -2.24 -11.43 -5.02
N TYR A 122 -1.88 -10.16 -5.20
CA TYR A 122 -0.75 -9.61 -4.47
C TYR A 122 -0.90 -8.14 -4.13
N CYS A 123 -0.20 -7.68 -3.09
CA CYS A 123 -0.20 -6.27 -2.70
C CYS A 123 1.17 -5.82 -2.19
N TYR A 124 1.35 -4.50 -2.22
CA TYR A 124 2.25 -3.81 -1.31
C TYR A 124 1.40 -3.22 -0.19
N THR A 125 1.80 -3.38 1.07
CA THR A 125 1.02 -2.84 2.20
C THR A 125 1.90 -2.25 3.28
N LYS A 126 1.39 -1.24 3.99
CA LYS A 126 1.96 -0.67 5.21
C LYS A 126 1.23 -1.14 6.48
N GLU A 127 0.20 -1.96 6.34
CA GLU A 127 -0.67 -2.40 7.43
C GLU A 127 -0.07 -3.59 8.19
N VAL A 128 1.14 -3.38 8.73
CA VAL A 128 1.95 -4.42 9.39
C VAL A 128 1.19 -5.12 10.51
N LEU A 129 0.59 -4.35 11.44
CA LEU A 129 -0.16 -4.91 12.56
C LEU A 129 -1.36 -5.73 12.09
N LEU A 130 -2.13 -5.18 11.14
CA LEU A 130 -3.33 -5.83 10.61
C LEU A 130 -2.99 -7.14 9.90
N PHE A 131 -1.88 -7.18 9.14
CA PHE A 131 -1.46 -8.38 8.43
C PHE A 131 -0.90 -9.43 9.39
N LYS A 132 -0.05 -9.05 10.35
CA LYS A 132 0.44 -9.97 11.39
C LYS A 132 -0.70 -10.60 12.19
N GLU A 133 -1.79 -9.86 12.41
CA GLU A 133 -2.96 -10.35 13.14
C GLU A 133 -3.90 -11.21 12.27
N LEU A 134 -4.26 -10.75 11.06
CA LEU A 134 -5.36 -11.34 10.28
C LEU A 134 -4.94 -12.15 9.06
N VAL A 135 -3.71 -11.94 8.55
CA VAL A 135 -3.26 -12.53 7.28
C VAL A 135 -2.21 -13.60 7.51
N GLU A 136 -1.12 -13.27 8.20
CA GLU A 136 0.03 -14.17 8.42
C GLU A 136 -0.33 -15.51 9.10
N PRO A 137 -1.29 -15.57 10.07
CA PRO A 137 -1.60 -16.84 10.74
C PRO A 137 -2.24 -17.91 9.85
N ASP A 138 -3.01 -17.50 8.83
CA ASP A 138 -3.67 -18.41 7.88
C ASP A 138 -3.85 -17.72 6.51
N PRO A 139 -2.77 -17.54 5.75
CA PRO A 139 -2.82 -16.84 4.47
C PRO A 139 -3.45 -17.75 3.39
N PRO A 140 -4.36 -17.23 2.55
CA PRO A 140 -4.79 -17.94 1.35
C PRO A 140 -3.58 -18.30 0.49
N ALA A 141 -3.50 -19.55 0.00
CA ALA A 141 -2.35 -20.03 -0.78
C ALA A 141 -2.09 -19.24 -2.07
N ASN A 142 -3.09 -18.52 -2.57
CA ASN A 142 -3.03 -17.67 -3.75
C ASN A 142 -2.83 -16.17 -3.42
N PHE A 143 -2.49 -15.82 -2.17
CA PHE A 143 -2.22 -14.45 -1.76
C PHE A 143 -0.74 -14.27 -1.42
N LYS A 144 -0.12 -13.26 -2.03
CA LYS A 144 1.28 -12.87 -1.80
C LYS A 144 1.34 -11.41 -1.40
N TRP A 145 2.26 -11.01 -0.53
CA TRP A 145 2.40 -9.60 -0.17
C TRP A 145 3.86 -9.22 0.04
N CYS A 146 4.09 -7.92 -0.02
CA CYS A 146 5.35 -7.30 0.33
C CYS A 146 5.06 -6.10 1.24
N TYR A 147 5.70 -6.05 2.40
CA TYR A 147 5.59 -4.90 3.29
C TYR A 147 6.33 -3.71 2.71
N SER A 148 5.62 -2.65 2.38
CA SER A 148 6.22 -1.43 1.84
C SER A 148 6.63 -0.51 2.97
N LEU A 149 7.93 -0.29 3.14
CA LEU A 149 8.49 0.61 4.14
C LEU A 149 8.05 2.07 3.92
N GLY A 150 8.18 2.89 4.96
CA GLY A 150 7.66 4.25 5.02
C GLY A 150 6.36 4.40 5.80
N GLY A 151 5.99 3.40 6.60
CA GLY A 151 4.77 3.35 7.40
C GLY A 151 5.04 3.55 8.88
N LYS A 152 3.98 3.71 9.68
CA LYS A 152 4.07 3.93 11.13
C LYS A 152 4.64 2.76 11.94
N HIS A 153 4.73 1.59 11.31
CA HIS A 153 5.01 0.31 11.95
C HIS A 153 6.24 -0.39 11.36
N ASP A 154 7.08 0.32 10.62
CA ASP A 154 8.30 -0.23 10.01
C ASP A 154 9.20 -0.95 11.04
N GLN A 155 9.25 -0.45 12.28
CA GLN A 155 10.01 -1.03 13.39
C GLN A 155 9.55 -2.41 13.85
N LEU A 156 8.37 -2.87 13.40
CA LEU A 156 7.82 -4.19 13.72
C LEU A 156 8.18 -5.25 12.66
N LEU A 157 8.84 -4.84 11.58
CA LEU A 157 9.27 -5.72 10.52
C LEU A 157 10.67 -6.28 10.81
N ASP A 158 10.83 -7.58 10.60
CA ASP A 158 12.12 -8.24 10.60
C ASP A 158 12.64 -8.31 9.16
N LEU A 159 13.71 -7.57 8.84
CA LEU A 159 14.22 -7.49 7.46
C LEU A 159 14.85 -8.81 6.97
N GLU A 160 15.10 -9.77 7.85
CA GLU A 160 15.65 -11.08 7.49
C GLU A 160 14.54 -12.05 7.06
N THR A 161 13.36 -11.95 7.66
CA THR A 161 12.25 -12.89 7.43
C THR A 161 11.07 -12.27 6.71
N ASP A 162 10.73 -11.02 7.00
CA ASP A 162 9.63 -10.32 6.36
C ASP A 162 10.05 -9.88 4.95
N ARG A 163 9.18 -10.15 3.98
CA ARG A 163 9.38 -9.66 2.62
C ARG A 163 9.08 -8.17 2.56
N VAL A 164 10.12 -7.36 2.41
CA VAL A 164 10.01 -5.89 2.39
C VAL A 164 10.30 -5.25 1.04
N CYS A 165 9.70 -4.08 0.82
CA CYS A 165 9.96 -3.20 -0.29
C CYS A 165 10.19 -1.75 0.17
N ASP A 166 11.21 -1.08 -0.34
CA ASP A 166 11.47 0.34 -0.08
C ASP A 166 11.47 1.16 -1.37
N VAL A 167 11.22 2.47 -1.25
CA VAL A 167 11.24 3.42 -2.36
C VAL A 167 12.51 4.24 -2.29
N PHE A 168 13.41 4.02 -3.24
CA PHE A 168 14.69 4.70 -3.38
C PHE A 168 14.58 5.95 -4.28
N PRO A 169 15.48 6.93 -4.16
CA PRO A 169 15.46 8.11 -5.02
C PRO A 169 15.62 7.80 -6.52
N THR A 170 16.33 6.71 -6.85
CA THR A 170 16.62 6.26 -8.21
C THR A 170 16.71 4.74 -8.27
N GLU A 171 16.59 4.17 -9.48
CA GLU A 171 16.87 2.75 -9.73
C GLU A 171 18.33 2.39 -9.46
N ALA A 172 19.28 3.29 -9.75
CA ALA A 172 20.69 3.05 -9.43
C ALA A 172 20.92 2.86 -7.92
N ALA A 173 20.26 3.68 -7.09
CA ALA A 173 20.37 3.60 -5.63
C ALA A 173 19.82 2.28 -5.07
N VAL A 174 18.88 1.61 -5.76
CA VAL A 174 18.42 0.26 -5.39
C VAL A 174 19.59 -0.72 -5.45
N TRP A 175 20.30 -0.74 -6.59
CA TRP A 175 21.41 -1.65 -6.82
C TRP A 175 22.63 -1.35 -5.95
N GLU A 176 22.95 -0.07 -5.77
CA GLU A 176 24.03 0.38 -4.89
C GLU A 176 23.80 -0.05 -3.43
N ALA A 177 22.55 -0.12 -2.99
CA ALA A 177 22.19 -0.62 -1.66
C ALA A 177 22.19 -2.16 -1.56
N GLY A 178 22.43 -2.88 -2.66
CA GLY A 178 22.37 -4.34 -2.72
C GLY A 178 20.95 -4.91 -2.74
N TRP A 179 19.94 -4.10 -3.10
CA TRP A 179 18.53 -4.51 -3.15
C TRP A 179 18.14 -4.94 -4.56
N PHE A 180 17.03 -5.68 -4.69
CA PHE A 180 16.57 -6.19 -5.98
C PHE A 180 15.47 -5.32 -6.57
N SER A 181 15.70 -4.73 -7.74
CA SER A 181 14.69 -3.88 -8.39
C SER A 181 13.54 -4.70 -9.00
N GLN A 182 12.31 -4.20 -8.80
CA GLN A 182 11.12 -4.72 -9.48
C GLN A 182 10.83 -4.08 -10.84
N GLU A 183 11.56 -3.03 -11.27
CA GLU A 183 11.22 -2.16 -12.41
C GLU A 183 10.77 -2.91 -13.68
N LYS A 184 11.44 -4.02 -14.00
CA LYS A 184 11.15 -4.83 -15.20
C LYS A 184 9.77 -5.49 -15.13
N ASN A 185 9.37 -5.96 -13.94
CA ASN A 185 8.09 -6.60 -13.71
C ASN A 185 7.67 -6.48 -12.24
N ASP A 186 6.51 -5.86 -12.00
CA ASP A 186 5.96 -5.65 -10.64
C ASP A 186 5.77 -6.96 -9.85
N LEU A 187 5.62 -8.11 -10.53
CA LEU A 187 5.59 -9.42 -9.86
C LEU A 187 6.90 -9.77 -9.16
N LEU A 188 8.03 -9.18 -9.54
CA LEU A 188 9.30 -9.38 -8.83
C LEU A 188 9.21 -8.93 -7.37
N ALA A 189 8.25 -8.06 -7.03
CA ALA A 189 8.02 -7.69 -5.65
C ALA A 189 7.46 -8.81 -4.78
N VAL A 190 6.93 -9.91 -5.34
CA VAL A 190 6.44 -11.07 -4.59
C VAL A 190 6.98 -12.41 -5.07
N GLU A 191 7.46 -12.49 -6.30
CA GLU A 191 8.06 -13.71 -6.91
C GLU A 191 9.59 -13.64 -6.99
N GLY A 192 10.17 -12.44 -6.93
CA GLY A 192 11.61 -12.23 -7.10
C GLY A 192 12.40 -12.40 -5.80
N PRO A 193 13.72 -12.20 -5.85
CA PRO A 193 14.53 -12.08 -4.64
C PRO A 193 14.12 -10.87 -3.80
N ALA A 194 14.45 -10.92 -2.49
CA ALA A 194 14.18 -9.87 -1.51
C ALA A 194 15.49 -9.53 -0.76
N PRO A 195 15.64 -8.31 -0.22
CA PRO A 195 14.65 -7.22 -0.15
C PRO A 195 14.46 -6.48 -1.49
N VAL A 196 13.26 -5.93 -1.70
CA VAL A 196 12.83 -5.35 -2.98
C VAL A 196 12.99 -3.83 -2.99
N GLY A 197 13.59 -3.27 -4.05
CA GLY A 197 13.67 -1.83 -4.23
C GLY A 197 12.79 -1.33 -5.37
N MET A 198 12.25 -0.12 -5.21
CA MET A 198 11.58 0.64 -6.26
C MET A 198 12.22 2.02 -6.40
N GLY A 199 12.59 2.42 -7.61
CA GLY A 199 12.93 3.81 -7.90
C GLY A 199 11.69 4.69 -7.79
N ALA A 200 11.87 5.89 -7.24
CA ALA A 200 10.80 6.86 -7.12
C ALA A 200 10.25 7.27 -8.50
N ASN A 201 8.92 7.40 -8.57
CA ASN A 201 8.25 7.93 -9.76
C ASN A 201 8.86 9.27 -10.18
N ASN A 202 8.94 9.52 -11.49
CA ASN A 202 9.58 10.71 -12.05
C ASN A 202 8.70 11.98 -11.89
N ILE A 203 8.44 12.37 -10.66
CA ILE A 203 7.63 13.51 -10.28
C ILE A 203 8.51 14.51 -9.53
N GLN A 204 8.96 15.55 -10.24
CA GLN A 204 10.05 16.44 -9.81
C GLN A 204 9.88 17.02 -8.40
N HIS A 205 8.68 17.52 -8.06
CA HIS A 205 8.44 18.09 -6.74
C HIS A 205 8.48 17.03 -5.63
N LEU A 206 8.05 15.79 -5.90
CA LEU A 206 8.15 14.69 -4.92
C LEU A 206 9.58 14.21 -4.77
N LYS A 207 10.36 14.12 -5.87
CA LYS A 207 11.79 13.81 -5.81
C LYS A 207 12.56 14.86 -5.00
N LYS A 208 12.21 16.13 -5.13
CA LYS A 208 12.78 17.21 -4.31
C LYS A 208 12.46 17.03 -2.82
N LEU A 209 11.24 16.61 -2.48
CA LEU A 209 10.84 16.33 -1.10
C LEU A 209 11.56 15.10 -0.52
N GLN A 210 11.68 14.04 -1.31
CA GLN A 210 12.41 12.83 -0.93
C GLN A 210 13.90 13.13 -0.72
N GLY A 211 14.52 13.87 -1.64
CA GLY A 211 15.95 14.11 -1.64
C GLY A 211 16.74 12.82 -1.91
N GLY A 212 17.87 12.65 -1.25
CA GLY A 212 18.71 11.44 -1.38
C GLY A 212 18.29 10.25 -0.51
N ARG A 213 17.13 10.32 0.15
CA ARG A 213 16.69 9.32 1.13
C ARG A 213 15.78 8.27 0.51
N ARG A 214 15.91 7.02 0.93
CA ARG A 214 14.83 6.03 0.73
C ARG A 214 13.68 6.30 1.70
N LEU A 215 12.51 5.76 1.41
CA LEU A 215 11.31 6.10 2.15
C LEU A 215 11.35 5.61 3.62
N SER A 216 12.00 4.47 3.87
CA SER A 216 12.26 4.02 5.26
C SER A 216 13.18 4.97 6.04
N GLU A 217 14.12 5.66 5.39
CA GLU A 217 14.98 6.65 6.04
C GLU A 217 14.18 7.87 6.46
N MET A 218 13.33 8.40 5.56
CA MET A 218 12.44 9.51 5.89
C MET A 218 11.59 9.16 7.13
N GLN A 219 11.04 7.94 7.17
CA GLN A 219 10.23 7.47 8.29
C GLN A 219 11.03 7.37 9.59
N ARG A 220 12.22 6.76 9.57
CA ARG A 220 13.09 6.69 10.75
C ARG A 220 13.49 8.06 11.27
N GLU A 221 13.83 9.00 10.38
CA GLU A 221 14.12 10.39 10.75
C GLU A 221 12.93 11.05 11.47
N ALA A 222 11.71 10.85 10.94
CA ALA A 222 10.49 11.40 11.53
C ALA A 222 10.16 10.79 12.90
N ASP A 223 10.35 9.48 13.05
CA ASP A 223 10.13 8.78 14.31
C ASP A 223 11.15 9.18 15.38
N GLU A 224 12.42 9.35 15.02
CA GLU A 224 13.46 9.85 15.92
C GLU A 224 13.17 11.29 16.35
N ALA A 225 12.83 12.18 15.41
CA ALA A 225 12.45 13.55 15.73
C ALA A 225 11.24 13.62 16.67
N LYS A 226 10.26 12.72 16.49
CA LYS A 226 9.12 12.57 17.39
C LYS A 226 9.54 12.11 18.78
N ARG A 227 10.39 11.08 18.88
CA ARG A 227 10.91 10.58 20.17
C ARG A 227 11.66 11.67 20.94
N VAL A 228 12.56 12.40 20.28
CA VAL A 228 13.30 13.52 20.89
C VAL A 228 12.36 14.62 21.37
N ARG A 229 11.34 14.99 20.58
CA ARG A 229 10.35 15.99 20.97
C ARG A 229 9.54 15.54 22.19
N ASP A 230 9.09 14.29 22.20
CA ASP A 230 8.25 13.76 23.27
C ASP A 230 9.06 13.61 24.58
N ALA A 231 10.36 13.28 24.50
CA ALA A 231 11.28 13.26 25.65
C ALA A 231 11.56 14.65 26.25
N ARG A 232 11.49 15.72 25.44
CA ARG A 232 11.70 17.12 25.88
C ARG A 232 10.45 17.76 26.49
N ARG A 233 9.29 17.10 26.42
CA ARG A 233 8.02 17.66 26.90
C ARG A 233 7.94 17.48 28.43
N PRO A 234 8.00 18.55 29.25
CA PRO A 234 7.95 18.41 30.70
C PRO A 234 6.65 17.71 31.12
N GLY A 235 6.78 16.69 31.98
CA GLY A 235 5.65 15.89 32.44
C GLY A 235 4.53 16.78 32.98
N ARG A 236 3.32 16.62 32.43
CA ARG A 236 2.12 17.27 32.95
C ARG A 236 1.93 16.76 34.37
N ARG A 237 2.28 17.58 35.38
CA ARG A 237 2.07 17.25 36.80
C ARG A 237 0.61 16.86 36.97
N SER A 238 0.39 15.62 37.41
CA SER A 238 -0.91 15.16 37.90
C SER A 238 -1.29 16.04 39.09
N THR A 239 -2.26 16.92 38.92
CA THR A 239 -2.99 17.51 40.04
C THR A 239 -3.81 16.38 40.66
N GLY A 240 -3.32 15.82 41.76
CA GLY A 240 -4.08 14.89 42.59
C GLY A 240 -5.30 15.59 43.21
N PRO A 241 -6.40 14.86 43.48
CA PRO A 241 -7.56 15.45 44.11
C PRO A 241 -7.30 15.65 45.61
N SER A 242 -7.63 16.85 46.11
CA SER A 242 -7.85 17.13 47.53
C SER A 242 -9.29 16.77 47.91
#